data_AF-A0A8T5DXE8-F1
#
_entry.id   AF-A0A8T5DXE8-F1
#
_cell.length_a   1.000
_cell.length_b   1.000
_cell.length_c   1.000
_cell.angle_alpha   90.00
_cell.angle_beta   90.00
_cell.angle_gamma   90.00
#
_symmetry.space_group_name_H-M   'P 1'
#
loop_
_entity.id
_entity.type
_entity.pdbx_description
1 polymer ?
#
loop_
_entity_poly.entity_id
_entity_poly.type
_entity_poly.pdbx_seq_one_letter_code
_entity_poly.pdbx_strand_id
1 'polypeptide(L)' 'MSMWIKAMTDLGPTRIRVQSICAYQHIKEEDNESEVLLIYTVDNTLFEIHDNVMGLLELLDSNFEKEFMN' A
#
# COMPACT_ATOMS: atom_id res chain seq x y z
N MET A 1 -3.97 -7.37 16.92
CA MET A 1 -3.08 -8.34 16.23
C MET A 1 -2.25 -7.57 15.23
N SER A 2 -0.94 -7.84 15.11
CA SER A 2 -0.13 -7.19 14.06
C SER A 2 -0.61 -7.68 12.69
N MET A 3 -1.01 -6.76 11.82
CA MET A 3 -1.48 -7.09 10.48
C MET A 3 -0.33 -6.85 9.51
N TRP A 4 -0.12 -7.81 8.61
CA TRP A 4 0.92 -7.76 7.59
C TRP A 4 0.28 -7.91 6.23
N ILE A 5 0.73 -7.12 5.26
CA ILE A 5 0.39 -7.28 3.85
C ILE A 5 1.60 -7.81 3.09
N LYS A 6 1.35 -8.62 2.07
CA LYS A 6 2.37 -9.02 1.10
C LYS A 6 2.16 -8.19 -0.16
N ALA A 7 3.19 -7.47 -0.58
CA ALA A 7 3.19 -6.69 -1.81
C ALA A 7 4.34 -7.13 -2.71
N MET A 8 4.19 -6.94 -4.02
CA MET A 8 5.29 -7.09 -4.97
C MET A 8 5.90 -5.72 -5.24
N THR A 9 7.18 -5.59 -4.93
CA THR A 9 7.99 -4.40 -5.23
C THR A 9 8.99 -4.76 -6.31
N ASP A 10 9.70 -3.77 -6.86
CA ASP A 10 10.78 -4.01 -7.83
C ASP A 10 11.91 -4.89 -7.28
N LEU A 11 12.11 -4.88 -5.95
CA LEU A 11 13.08 -5.73 -5.27
C LEU A 11 12.55 -7.15 -4.99
N GLY A 12 11.29 -7.42 -5.31
CA GLY A 12 10.61 -8.69 -5.10
C GLY A 12 9.51 -8.66 -4.05
N PRO A 13 9.08 -9.83 -3.55
CA PRO A 13 7.99 -9.95 -2.58
C PRO A 13 8.38 -9.41 -1.21
N THR A 14 7.66 -8.38 -0.77
CA THR A 14 7.93 -7.67 0.49
C THR A 14 6.74 -7.80 1.43
N ARG A 15 6.99 -8.03 2.72
CA ARG A 15 5.96 -8.03 3.76
C ARG A 15 6.01 -6.71 4.52
N ILE A 16 4.91 -5.96 4.46
CA ILE A 16 4.80 -4.63 5.07
C ILE A 16 3.87 -4.72 6.28
N ARG A 17 4.29 -4.15 7.42
CA ARG A 17 3.47 -4.09 8.63
C ARG A 17 2.46 -2.96 8.48
N VAL A 18 1.16 -3.24 8.54
CA VAL A 18 0.12 -2.23 8.30
C VAL A 18 0.22 -1.09 9.32
N GLN A 19 0.53 -1.39 10.58
CA GLN A 19 0.68 -0.39 11.63
C GLN A 19 1.86 0.58 11.44
N SER A 20 2.82 0.27 10.55
CA SER A 20 3.89 1.21 10.22
C SER A 20 3.55 2.09 9.03
N ILE A 21 2.44 1.85 8.33
CA ILE A 21 1.99 2.67 7.20
C ILE A 21 1.41 3.96 7.76
N CYS A 22 1.94 5.10 7.32
CA CYS A 22 1.44 6.43 7.71
C CYS A 22 0.67 7.13 6.59
N ALA A 23 0.90 6.73 5.33
CA ALA A 23 0.13 7.20 4.17
C ALA A 23 0.27 6.20 3.02
N TYR A 24 -0.65 6.26 2.07
CA TYR A 24 -0.54 5.61 0.77
C TYR A 24 -1.12 6.51 -0.32
N GLN A 25 -0.65 6.33 -1.55
CA GLN A 25 -1.10 7.08 -2.71
C GLN A 25 -1.27 6.13 -3.90
N HIS A 26 -2.47 6.14 -4.48
CA HIS A 26 -2.74 5.46 -5.74
C HIS A 26 -2.53 6.44 -6.90
N ILE A 27 -1.67 6.08 -7.83
CA ILE A 27 -1.37 6.85 -9.04
C ILE A 27 -1.84 6.03 -10.23
N LYS A 28 -2.68 6.65 -11.07
CA LYS A 28 -3.11 6.09 -12.35
C LYS A 28 -2.46 6.90 -13.47
N GLU A 29 -1.58 6.28 -14.24
CA GLU A 29 -0.98 6.94 -15.40
C GLU A 29 -1.96 6.93 -16.56
N GLU A 30 -2.34 8.12 -17.04
CA GLU A 30 -3.37 8.29 -18.09
C GLU A 30 -2.96 7.67 -19.45
N ASP A 31 -1.67 7.55 -19.72
CA ASP A 31 -1.16 7.19 -21.05
C ASP A 31 -0.89 5.68 -21.26
N ASN A 32 -0.70 4.91 -20.19
CA ASN A 32 -0.22 3.51 -20.28
C ASN A 32 -1.07 2.48 -19.53
N GLU A 33 -2.22 2.86 -18.97
CA GLU A 33 -3.03 2.01 -18.07
C GLU A 33 -2.21 1.40 -16.91
N SER A 34 -1.05 1.99 -16.60
CA SER A 34 -0.21 1.56 -15.49
C SER A 34 -0.75 2.18 -14.20
N GLU A 35 -0.93 1.33 -13.19
CA GLU A 35 -1.34 1.73 -11.86
C GLU A 35 -0.18 1.46 -10.90
N VAL A 36 0.10 2.43 -10.03
CA VAL A 36 1.14 2.34 -9.02
C VAL A 36 0.55 2.69 -7.66
N LEU A 37 0.84 1.86 -6.66
CA LEU A 37 0.53 2.16 -5.27
C LEU A 37 1.82 2.48 -4.51
N LEU A 38 1.91 3.72 -4.02
CA LEU A 38 2.96 4.17 -3.14
C LEU A 38 2.53 3.96 -1.70
N ILE A 39 3.34 3.26 -0.90
CA ILE A 39 3.12 3.08 0.54
C ILE A 39 4.25 3.76 1.31
N TYR A 40 3.88 4.71 2.16
CA TYR A 40 4.78 5.45 3.03
C TYR A 40 4.70 4.91 4.45
N THR A 41 5.86 4.69 5.05
CA THR A 41 5.95 4.18 6.43
C THR A 41 6.61 5.17 7.37
N VAL A 42 6.31 5.04 8.67
CA VAL A 42 6.81 5.93 9.73
C VAL A 42 8.33 5.94 9.89
N ASP A 43 9.03 4.93 9.37
CA ASP A 43 10.50 4.87 9.36
C ASP A 43 11.12 5.55 8.11
N ASN A 44 10.30 6.26 7.33
CA ASN A 44 10.64 6.91 6.06
C ASN A 44 10.95 5.96 4.90
N THR A 45 10.53 4.70 4.98
CA THR A 45 10.58 3.78 3.83
C THR A 45 9.41 4.01 2.88
N LEU A 46 9.72 4.07 1.58
CA LEU A 46 8.77 4.07 0.48
C LEU A 46 8.76 2.69 -0.19
N PHE A 47 7.57 2.10 -0.32
CA PHE A 47 7.36 0.93 -1.17
C PHE A 47 6.56 1.34 -2.39
N GLU A 48 7.10 1.02 -3.57
CA GLU A 48 6.43 1.16 -4.85
C GLU A 48 5.90 -0.20 -5.28
N ILE A 49 4.62 -0.26 -5.60
CA ILE A 49 3.89 -1.49 -5.87
C ILE A 49 3.23 -1.38 -7.24
N HIS A 50 3.59 -2.30 -8.13
CA HIS A 50 3.10 -2.36 -9.51
C HIS A 50 2.17 -3.55 -9.78
N ASP A 51 2.02 -4.46 -8.82
CA ASP A 51 1.20 -5.67 -8.95
C ASP A 51 0.09 -5.70 -7.90
N ASN A 52 -1.08 -6.20 -8.30
CA ASN A 52 -2.27 -6.28 -7.46
C ASN A 52 -2.61 -4.96 -6.73
N VAL A 53 -2.42 -3.82 -7.41
CA VAL A 53 -2.61 -2.47 -6.85
C VAL A 53 -4.01 -2.28 -6.27
N MET A 54 -5.05 -2.54 -7.06
CA MET A 54 -6.44 -2.38 -6.62
C MET A 54 -6.81 -3.26 -5.41
N GLY A 55 -6.36 -4.52 -5.41
CA GLY A 55 -6.62 -5.42 -4.28
C GLY A 55 -5.93 -4.98 -2.99
N LEU A 56 -4.75 -4.36 -3.08
CA LEU A 56 -4.08 -3.78 -1.93
C LEU A 56 -4.70 -2.45 -1.49
N LEU A 57 -5.18 -1.64 -2.43
CA LEU A 57 -5.89 -0.39 -2.14
C LEU A 57 -7.16 -0.66 -1.32
N GLU A 58 -8.02 -1.56 -1.77
CA GLU A 58 -9.26 -1.94 -1.07
C GLU A 58 -8.98 -2.47 0.36
N LEU A 59 -7.89 -3.22 0.51
CA LEU A 59 -7.44 -3.74 1.81
C LEU A 59 -6.97 -2.62 2.74
N LEU A 60 -6.25 -1.62 2.22
CA LEU A 60 -5.81 -0.46 2.99
C LEU A 60 -7.00 0.40 3.40
N ASP A 61 -7.89 0.76 2.47
CA ASP A 61 -9.10 1.55 2.76
C ASP A 61 -9.95 0.89 3.86
N SER A 62 -10.18 -0.42 3.76
CA SER A 62 -10.94 -1.20 4.76
C SER A 62 -10.31 -1.23 6.16
N ASN A 63 -9.00 -0.97 6.27
CA ASN A 63 -8.31 -0.87 7.55
C ASN A 63 -8.29 0.56 8.09
N PHE A 64 -8.01 1.55 7.24
CA PHE A 64 -7.94 2.96 7.64
C PHE A 64 -9.32 3.51 8.03
N GLU A 65 -10.40 3.10 7.36
CA GLU A 65 -11.77 3.46 7.78
C GLU A 65 -12.07 3.03 9.22
N LYS A 66 -11.56 1.86 9.65
CA LYS A 66 -11.74 1.37 11.01
C LYS A 66 -10.94 2.16 12.04
N GLU A 67 -9.80 2.74 11.65
CA GLU A 67 -9.01 3.58 12.55
C GLU A 67 -9.59 4.99 12.68
N PHE A 68 -10.22 5.53 11.61
CA PHE A 68 -10.87 6.84 11.66
C PHE A 68 -12.20 6.85 12.43
N MET A 69 -12.89 5.71 12.50
CA MET A 69 -14.20 5.58 13.16
C MET A 69 -14.09 5.16 14.64
N ASN A 70 -12.89 4.88 15.16
CA ASN A 70 -12.62 4.56 16.57
C ASN A 70 -12.02 5.75 17.31
#